data_AF-A0A4V1RX77-F1
#
_entry.id   AF-A0A4V1RX77-F1
#
_cell.length_a   1.000
_cell.length_b   1.000
_cell.length_c   1.000
_cell.angle_alpha   90.00
_cell.angle_beta   90.00
_cell.angle_gamma   90.00
#
_symmetry.space_group_name_H-M   'P 1'
#
loop_
_entity.id
_entity.type
_entity.pdbx_description
1 polymer ?
#
loop_
_entity_poly.entity_id
_entity_poly.type
_entity_poly.pdbx_seq_one_letter_code
_entity_poly.pdbx_strand_id
1 'polypeptide(L)'
;MNALSSPSCFPGSPVLLCLWHINNAVTSYCKPGFTRDKDDVQGQEKWDTFYKHWHGIVASTTEDIYMERLEKFKQQYSPDHLNEVGYIIETWLELYKERFVKAWVHQHRHFQQFVTSRAEGIHRLIKSHMKTSQVDLFGAWNIIKLVLSNQLKRLEEVQSQQQASTPIDISGPLYSNIRGWLSHEALRQLDNQRQRLLREYPA
;
A
#
# COMPACT_ATOMS: atom_id res chain seq x y z
N MET A 1 -10.86 -13.56 -1.37
CA MET A 1 -10.56 -14.73 -2.22
C MET A 1 -9.21 -14.46 -2.87
N ASN A 2 -8.13 -15.13 -2.44
CA ASN A 2 -6.82 -14.98 -3.07
C ASN A 2 -6.78 -15.91 -4.28
N ALA A 3 -6.80 -15.34 -5.49
CA ALA A 3 -6.92 -16.07 -6.75
C ALA A 3 -5.73 -17.00 -7.08
N LEU A 4 -4.69 -17.02 -6.25
CA LEU A 4 -3.47 -17.79 -6.42
C LEU A 4 -3.12 -18.48 -5.08
N SER A 5 -3.97 -19.40 -4.63
CA SER A 5 -3.68 -20.22 -3.44
C SER A 5 -2.83 -21.46 -3.75
N SER A 6 -2.60 -21.79 -5.03
CA SER A 6 -1.77 -22.94 -5.39
C SER A 6 -0.30 -22.53 -5.56
N PRO A 7 0.60 -22.94 -4.64
CA PRO A 7 2.04 -22.74 -4.80
C PRO A 7 2.62 -23.50 -6.00
N SER A 8 1.85 -24.40 -6.63
CA SER A 8 2.29 -25.16 -7.81
C SER A 8 2.57 -24.28 -9.03
N CYS A 9 1.87 -23.17 -9.20
CA CYS A 9 1.99 -22.36 -10.42
C CYS A 9 3.13 -21.34 -10.33
N PHE A 10 3.40 -20.80 -9.13
CA PHE A 10 4.43 -19.79 -8.91
C PHE A 10 5.15 -20.00 -7.57
N PRO A 11 5.96 -21.06 -7.44
CA PRO A 11 6.58 -21.45 -6.17
C PRO A 11 7.59 -20.42 -5.63
N GLY A 12 8.18 -19.60 -6.50
CA GLY A 12 9.12 -18.54 -6.12
C GLY A 12 8.48 -17.18 -5.81
N SER A 13 7.17 -17.04 -5.97
CA SER A 13 6.47 -15.76 -5.76
C SER A 13 5.87 -15.69 -4.36
N PRO A 14 6.31 -14.77 -3.50
CA PRO A 14 5.72 -14.60 -2.18
C PRO A 14 4.26 -14.13 -2.32
N VAL A 15 3.34 -14.85 -1.67
CA VAL A 15 1.92 -14.48 -1.65
C VAL A 15 1.68 -13.49 -0.52
N LEU A 16 1.55 -12.22 -0.89
CA LEU A 16 1.26 -11.13 0.04
C LEU A 16 -0.24 -10.97 0.26
N LEU A 17 -0.63 -10.59 1.47
CA LEU A 17 -2.02 -10.27 1.78
C LEU A 17 -2.27 -8.77 1.60
N CYS A 18 -3.43 -8.45 1.05
CA CYS A 18 -3.84 -7.06 0.87
C CYS A 18 -4.26 -6.45 2.22
N LEU A 19 -3.53 -5.43 2.66
CA LEU A 19 -3.79 -4.74 3.93
C LEU A 19 -5.17 -4.12 4.00
N TRP A 20 -5.75 -3.66 2.88
CA TRP A 20 -7.09 -3.08 2.88
C TRP A 20 -8.14 -4.09 3.33
N HIS A 21 -8.09 -5.33 2.81
CA HIS A 21 -9.02 -6.37 3.22
C HIS A 21 -8.82 -6.80 4.68
N ILE A 22 -7.57 -6.90 5.12
CA ILE A 22 -7.25 -7.20 6.53
C ILE A 22 -7.82 -6.12 7.44
N ASN A 23 -7.56 -4.85 7.12
CA ASN A 23 -8.00 -3.71 7.90
C ASN A 23 -9.53 -3.58 7.94
N ASN A 24 -10.22 -3.91 6.85
CA ASN A 24 -11.68 -3.99 6.86
C ASN A 24 -12.17 -5.10 7.77
N ALA A 25 -11.56 -6.29 7.73
CA ALA A 25 -11.93 -7.38 8.62
C ALA A 25 -11.70 -7.05 10.09
N VAL A 26 -10.53 -6.47 10.42
CA VAL A 26 -10.20 -5.97 11.76
C VAL A 26 -11.19 -4.89 12.20
N THR A 27 -11.53 -3.94 11.33
CA THR A 27 -12.53 -2.91 11.65
C THR A 27 -13.90 -3.52 11.91
N SER A 28 -14.36 -4.44 11.07
CA SER A 28 -15.67 -5.09 11.22
C SER A 28 -15.76 -5.92 12.50
N TYR A 29 -14.69 -6.62 12.88
CA TYR A 29 -14.69 -7.47 14.07
C TYR A 29 -14.46 -6.67 15.36
N CYS A 30 -13.42 -5.83 15.39
CA CYS A 30 -12.96 -5.22 16.63
C CYS A 30 -13.72 -3.94 16.99
N LYS A 31 -14.12 -3.12 16.01
CA LYS A 31 -14.75 -1.82 16.29
C LYS A 31 -15.99 -1.91 17.20
N PRO A 32 -16.90 -2.89 17.02
CA PRO A 32 -18.05 -3.04 17.92
C PRO A 32 -17.70 -3.25 19.40
N GLY A 33 -16.51 -3.74 19.72
CA GLY A 33 -16.02 -3.89 21.10
C GLY A 33 -15.64 -2.57 21.79
N PHE A 34 -15.53 -1.47 21.03
CA PHE A 34 -15.12 -0.15 21.55
C PHE A 34 -16.25 0.87 21.57
N THR A 35 -17.22 0.74 20.67
CA THR A 35 -18.25 1.75 20.44
C THR A 35 -19.62 1.13 20.33
N ARG A 36 -20.61 1.75 21.00
CA ARG A 36 -22.01 1.30 20.96
C ARG A 36 -22.74 1.75 19.69
N ASP A 37 -22.50 2.99 19.28
CA ASP A 37 -23.07 3.62 18.10
C ASP A 37 -22.20 4.80 17.63
N LYS A 38 -22.67 5.50 16.59
CA LYS A 38 -21.91 6.57 15.93
C LYS A 38 -21.73 7.83 16.78
N ASP A 39 -22.55 7.99 17.82
CA ASP A 39 -22.59 9.18 18.67
C ASP A 39 -21.76 8.99 19.95
N ASP A 40 -21.25 7.78 20.20
CA ASP A 40 -20.32 7.45 21.28
C ASP A 40 -18.90 7.99 21.01
N VAL A 41 -18.72 9.30 21.21
CA VAL A 41 -17.45 10.01 20.97
C VAL A 41 -16.29 9.36 21.71
N GLN A 42 -16.47 9.02 22.98
CA GLN A 42 -15.40 8.41 23.79
C GLN A 42 -15.03 7.01 23.28
N GLY A 43 -16.02 6.20 22.87
CA GLY A 43 -15.79 4.91 22.23
C GLY A 43 -15.05 5.03 20.89
N GLN A 44 -15.39 6.05 20.08
CA GLN A 44 -14.67 6.32 18.83
C GLN A 44 -13.20 6.69 19.09
N GLU A 45 -12.92 7.54 20.08
CA GLU A 45 -11.53 7.91 20.43
C GLU A 45 -10.70 6.71 20.92
N LYS A 46 -11.30 5.83 21.72
CA LYS A 46 -10.66 4.57 22.15
C LYS A 46 -10.39 3.66 20.97
N TRP A 47 -11.37 3.49 20.08
CA TRP A 47 -11.22 2.73 18.84
C TRP A 47 -10.09 3.29 17.97
N ASP A 48 -10.07 4.59 17.72
CA ASP A 48 -9.07 5.23 16.86
C ASP A 48 -7.66 5.04 17.44
N THR A 49 -7.53 5.10 18.77
CA THR A 49 -6.26 4.82 19.47
C THR A 49 -5.84 3.36 19.31
N PHE A 50 -6.75 2.41 19.55
CA PHE A 50 -6.50 0.98 19.36
C PHE A 50 -6.09 0.67 17.91
N TYR A 51 -6.84 1.21 16.96
CA TYR A 51 -6.61 0.99 15.54
C TYR A 51 -5.29 1.60 15.08
N LYS A 52 -4.90 2.76 15.63
CA LYS A 52 -3.57 3.35 15.41
C LYS A 52 -2.45 2.44 15.91
N HIS A 53 -2.59 1.81 17.08
CA HIS A 53 -1.60 0.86 17.58
C HIS A 53 -1.52 -0.41 16.71
N TRP A 54 -2.67 -0.94 16.26
CA TRP A 54 -2.71 -2.01 15.25
C TRP A 54 -1.92 -1.63 13.98
N HIS A 55 -2.19 -0.47 13.39
CA HIS A 55 -1.43 0.03 12.23
C HIS A 55 0.07 0.17 12.54
N GLY A 56 0.40 0.57 13.78
CA GLY A 56 1.75 0.60 14.28
C GLY A 56 2.44 -0.77 14.22
N ILE A 57 1.78 -1.83 14.68
CA ILE A 57 2.30 -3.20 14.59
C ILE A 57 2.57 -3.58 13.14
N VAL A 58 1.59 -3.38 12.25
CA VAL A 58 1.72 -3.69 10.82
C VAL A 58 2.86 -2.91 10.14
N ALA A 59 3.06 -1.66 10.56
CA ALA A 59 4.07 -0.78 10.01
C ALA A 59 5.48 -0.98 10.59
N SER A 60 5.69 -1.97 11.46
CA SER A 60 6.99 -2.27 12.08
C SER A 60 8.02 -2.67 11.02
N THR A 61 9.15 -1.96 10.95
CA THR A 61 10.16 -2.15 9.91
C THR A 61 11.18 -3.23 10.23
N THR A 62 11.30 -3.62 11.50
CA THR A 62 12.17 -4.70 11.98
C THR A 62 11.39 -5.61 12.93
N GLU A 63 11.89 -6.83 13.13
CA GLU A 63 11.28 -7.79 14.05
C GLU A 63 11.31 -7.29 15.50
N ASP A 64 12.38 -6.62 15.93
CA ASP A 64 12.48 -6.05 17.28
C ASP A 64 11.39 -4.99 17.54
N ILE A 65 11.20 -4.05 16.60
CA ILE A 65 10.14 -3.03 16.68
C ILE A 65 8.77 -3.68 16.70
N TYR A 66 8.58 -4.75 15.91
CA TYR A 66 7.34 -5.51 15.90
C TYR A 66 7.06 -6.13 17.26
N MET A 67 8.03 -6.83 17.84
CA MET A 67 7.88 -7.49 19.14
C MET A 67 7.60 -6.47 20.24
N GLU A 68 8.31 -5.35 20.27
CA GLU A 68 8.08 -4.27 21.23
C GLU A 68 6.65 -3.70 21.13
N ARG A 69 6.19 -3.41 19.91
CA ARG A 69 4.84 -2.86 19.68
C ARG A 69 3.75 -3.86 20.01
N LEU A 70 3.96 -5.14 19.66
CA LEU A 70 3.02 -6.20 19.95
C LEU A 70 2.89 -6.42 21.46
N GLU A 71 4.00 -6.40 22.19
CA GLU A 71 3.99 -6.55 23.65
C GLU A 71 3.26 -5.40 24.33
N LYS A 72 3.58 -4.15 23.94
CA LYS A 72 2.85 -2.96 24.42
C LYS A 72 1.36 -3.01 24.13
N PHE A 73 1.00 -3.49 22.93
CA PHE A 73 -0.39 -3.64 22.53
C PHE A 73 -1.14 -4.67 23.39
N LYS A 74 -0.54 -5.83 23.66
CA LYS A 74 -1.12 -6.85 24.56
C LYS A 74 -1.31 -6.28 25.96
N GLN A 75 -0.25 -5.70 26.54
CA GLN A 75 -0.31 -5.12 27.89
C GLN A 75 -1.41 -4.06 28.04
N GLN A 76 -1.57 -3.21 27.02
CA GLN A 76 -2.54 -2.13 27.07
C GLN A 76 -3.99 -2.60 26.91
N TYR A 77 -4.25 -3.62 26.08
CA TYR A 77 -5.62 -3.93 25.64
C TYR A 77 -6.15 -5.28 26.14
N SER A 78 -5.29 -6.25 26.49
CA SER A 78 -5.75 -7.54 26.99
C SER A 78 -6.65 -7.48 28.24
N PRO A 79 -6.50 -6.52 29.18
CA PRO A 79 -7.39 -6.45 30.35
C PRO A 79 -8.86 -6.15 30.00
N ASP A 80 -9.11 -5.26 29.04
CA ASP A 80 -10.45 -4.74 28.75
C ASP A 80 -11.01 -5.18 27.38
N HIS A 81 -10.15 -5.66 26.48
CA HIS A 81 -10.47 -5.98 25.08
C HIS A 81 -9.87 -7.32 24.63
N LEU A 82 -10.04 -8.34 25.48
CA LEU A 82 -9.45 -9.67 25.29
C LEU A 82 -9.84 -10.31 23.95
N ASN A 83 -11.11 -10.18 23.54
CA ASN A 83 -11.61 -10.78 22.30
C ASN A 83 -10.98 -10.14 21.06
N GLU A 84 -10.85 -8.81 21.06
CA GLU A 84 -10.28 -8.06 19.94
C GLU A 84 -8.78 -8.31 19.81
N VAL A 85 -8.08 -8.39 20.95
CA VAL A 85 -6.65 -8.75 20.99
C VAL A 85 -6.45 -10.19 20.51
N GLY A 86 -7.24 -11.14 21.01
CA GLY A 86 -7.20 -12.55 20.60
C GLY A 86 -7.44 -12.69 19.09
N TYR A 87 -8.48 -12.04 18.57
CA TYR A 87 -8.78 -12.04 17.14
C TYR A 87 -7.59 -11.55 16.30
N ILE A 88 -6.97 -10.42 16.66
CA ILE A 88 -5.81 -9.90 15.92
C ILE A 88 -4.65 -10.89 15.95
N ILE A 89 -4.34 -11.45 17.11
CA ILE A 89 -3.18 -12.34 17.28
C ILE A 89 -3.42 -13.65 16.53
N GLU A 90 -4.47 -14.37 16.90
CA GLU A 90 -4.73 -15.73 16.46
C GLU A 90 -5.16 -15.80 14.99
N THR A 91 -5.92 -14.80 14.52
CA THR A 91 -6.43 -14.81 13.13
C THR A 91 -5.41 -14.26 12.14
N TRP A 92 -4.64 -13.23 12.53
CA TRP A 92 -3.81 -12.47 11.59
C TRP A 92 -2.32 -12.61 11.86
N LEU A 93 -1.87 -12.33 13.08
CA LEU A 93 -0.44 -12.22 13.36
C LEU A 93 0.25 -13.59 13.40
N GLU A 94 -0.33 -14.58 14.08
CA GLU A 94 0.28 -15.92 14.19
C GLU A 94 0.32 -16.64 12.85
N LEU A 95 -0.77 -16.53 12.08
CA LEU A 95 -0.90 -17.27 10.82
C LEU A 95 -0.26 -16.56 9.63
N TYR A 96 -0.25 -15.22 9.62
CA TYR A 96 0.00 -14.46 8.38
C TYR A 96 0.92 -13.25 8.51
N LYS A 97 1.54 -12.96 9.67
CA LYS A 97 2.40 -11.75 9.83
C LYS A 97 3.42 -11.58 8.71
N GLU A 98 4.01 -12.68 8.24
CA GLU A 98 5.04 -12.67 7.19
C GLU A 98 4.52 -12.16 5.84
N ARG A 99 3.20 -12.19 5.63
CA ARG A 99 2.55 -11.82 4.36
C ARG A 99 2.09 -10.37 4.31
N PHE A 100 2.14 -9.61 5.40
CA PHE A 100 1.63 -8.24 5.43
C PHE A 100 2.31 -7.27 6.42
N VAL A 101 3.04 -7.75 7.42
CA VAL A 101 3.77 -6.88 8.35
C VAL A 101 5.13 -6.51 7.77
N LYS A 102 5.44 -5.20 7.72
CA LYS A 102 6.58 -4.64 6.96
C LYS A 102 7.92 -5.30 7.25
N ALA A 103 8.19 -5.70 8.49
CA ALA A 103 9.42 -6.38 8.90
C ALA A 103 9.75 -7.62 8.05
N TRP A 104 8.72 -8.35 7.60
CA TRP A 104 8.88 -9.50 6.73
C TRP A 104 8.66 -9.15 5.26
N VAL A 105 7.62 -8.37 4.94
CA VAL A 105 7.29 -8.13 3.53
C VAL A 105 8.34 -7.31 2.79
N HIS A 106 9.02 -6.37 3.47
CA HIS A 106 10.04 -5.51 2.85
C HIS A 106 11.29 -6.26 2.37
N GLN A 107 11.43 -7.55 2.71
CA GLN A 107 12.48 -8.42 2.19
C GLN A 107 12.26 -8.74 0.70
N HIS A 108 11.05 -8.49 0.18
CA HIS A 108 10.68 -8.72 -1.21
C HIS A 108 10.49 -7.41 -1.98
N ARG A 109 10.72 -7.45 -3.30
CA ARG A 109 10.43 -6.31 -4.18
C ARG A 109 8.92 -6.24 -4.47
N HIS A 110 8.17 -5.55 -3.62
CA HIS A 110 6.70 -5.44 -3.72
C HIS A 110 6.20 -4.08 -4.27
N PHE A 111 7.08 -3.17 -4.69
CA PHE A 111 6.75 -1.85 -5.29
C PHE A 111 5.70 -1.02 -4.51
N GLN A 112 5.68 -1.17 -3.19
CA GLN A 112 4.70 -0.57 -2.28
C GLN A 112 3.23 -0.95 -2.56
N GLN A 113 2.98 -2.09 -3.23
CA GLN A 113 1.65 -2.61 -3.49
C GLN A 113 1.08 -3.37 -2.27
N PHE A 114 0.90 -2.67 -1.15
CA PHE A 114 0.33 -3.26 0.07
C PHE A 114 -1.20 -3.19 0.13
N VAL A 115 -1.77 -2.28 -0.66
CA VAL A 115 -3.19 -1.95 -0.66
C VAL A 115 -3.73 -1.99 -2.08
N THR A 116 -5.04 -2.18 -2.22
CA THR A 116 -5.75 -2.24 -3.50
C THR A 116 -5.88 -0.90 -4.21
N SER A 117 -5.41 0.22 -3.64
CA SER A 117 -5.67 1.57 -4.17
C SER A 117 -5.30 1.76 -5.65
N ARG A 118 -4.18 1.18 -6.11
CA ARG A 118 -3.79 1.21 -7.54
C ARG A 118 -4.75 0.41 -8.41
N ALA A 119 -5.13 -0.79 -7.97
CA ALA A 119 -6.08 -1.64 -8.67
C ALA A 119 -7.48 -0.99 -8.70
N GLU A 120 -7.91 -0.39 -7.60
CA GLU A 120 -9.15 0.38 -7.49
C GLU A 120 -9.14 1.63 -8.38
N GLY A 121 -8.00 2.32 -8.49
CA GLY A 121 -7.84 3.46 -9.38
C GLY A 121 -8.05 3.06 -10.85
N ILE A 122 -7.41 1.97 -11.28
CA ILE A 122 -7.59 1.42 -12.63
C ILE A 122 -9.03 0.95 -12.83
N HIS A 123 -9.61 0.25 -11.86
CA HIS A 123 -11.00 -0.20 -11.91
C HIS A 123 -11.98 0.97 -12.03
N ARG A 124 -11.76 2.05 -11.26
CA ARG A 124 -12.55 3.29 -11.33
C ARG A 124 -12.42 3.96 -12.71
N LEU A 125 -11.20 4.01 -13.26
CA LEU A 125 -10.95 4.54 -14.60
C LEU A 125 -11.68 3.73 -15.68
N ILE A 126 -11.65 2.41 -15.61
CA ILE A 126 -12.36 1.56 -16.58
C ILE A 126 -13.87 1.76 -16.44
N LYS A 127 -14.39 1.75 -15.20
CA LYS A 127 -15.82 1.99 -14.93
C LYS A 127 -16.30 3.35 -15.43
N SER A 128 -15.50 4.40 -15.32
CA SER A 128 -15.87 5.73 -15.82
C SER A 128 -16.03 5.76 -17.35
N HIS A 129 -15.31 4.90 -18.07
CA HIS A 129 -15.47 4.73 -19.51
C HIS A 129 -16.63 3.80 -19.86
N MET A 130 -16.94 2.81 -19.02
CA MET A 130 -18.07 1.90 -19.23
C MET A 130 -19.43 2.58 -19.09
N LYS A 131 -19.57 3.55 -18.17
CA LYS A 131 -20.80 4.35 -17.91
C LYS A 131 -22.06 3.55 -17.49
N THR A 132 -22.11 2.24 -17.72
CA THR A 132 -23.19 1.32 -17.36
C THR A 132 -22.63 -0.04 -16.93
N SER A 133 -23.39 -0.77 -16.10
CA SER A 133 -23.08 -2.14 -15.68
C SER A 133 -23.59 -3.21 -16.65
N GLN A 134 -24.28 -2.82 -17.73
CA GLN A 134 -24.94 -3.74 -18.67
C GLN A 134 -24.14 -4.00 -19.94
N VAL A 135 -22.85 -3.63 -19.98
CA VAL A 135 -22.00 -3.89 -21.15
C VAL A 135 -21.67 -5.39 -21.21
N ASP A 136 -21.81 -5.99 -22.39
CA ASP A 136 -21.38 -7.37 -22.61
C ASP A 136 -19.85 -7.51 -22.57
N LEU A 137 -19.34 -8.75 -22.59
CA LEU A 137 -17.90 -9.01 -22.48
C LEU A 137 -17.10 -8.39 -23.65
N PHE A 138 -17.68 -8.34 -24.86
CA PHE A 138 -17.00 -7.80 -26.03
C PHE A 138 -16.90 -6.27 -25.97
N GLY A 139 -17.97 -5.60 -25.58
CA GLY A 139 -17.99 -4.16 -25.32
C GLY A 139 -17.05 -3.80 -24.18
N ALA A 140 -17.04 -4.57 -23.09
CA ALA A 140 -16.11 -4.38 -21.98
C ALA A 140 -14.65 -4.48 -22.44
N TRP A 141 -14.32 -5.49 -23.26
CA TRP A 141 -12.99 -5.65 -23.85
C TRP A 141 -12.58 -4.45 -24.71
N ASN A 142 -13.46 -3.96 -25.58
CA ASN A 142 -13.17 -2.80 -26.43
C ASN A 142 -12.95 -1.52 -25.60
N ILE A 143 -13.71 -1.34 -24.52
CA ILE A 143 -13.51 -0.22 -23.59
C ILE A 143 -12.17 -0.33 -22.87
N ILE A 144 -11.81 -1.53 -22.37
CA ILE A 144 -10.51 -1.76 -21.74
C ILE A 144 -9.38 -1.45 -22.73
N LYS A 145 -9.48 -1.95 -23.97
CA LYS A 145 -8.51 -1.67 -25.03
C LYS A 145 -8.38 -0.16 -25.30
N LEU A 146 -9.49 0.57 -25.36
CA LEU A 146 -9.49 2.02 -25.54
C LEU A 146 -8.80 2.74 -24.38
N VAL A 147 -9.16 2.38 -23.13
CA VAL A 147 -8.55 2.96 -21.93
C VAL A 147 -7.03 2.73 -21.93
N LEU A 148 -6.58 1.52 -22.21
CA LEU A 148 -5.16 1.18 -22.30
C LEU A 148 -4.45 1.97 -23.40
N SER A 149 -5.06 2.09 -24.57
CA SER A 149 -4.50 2.86 -25.70
C SER A 149 -4.35 4.34 -25.35
N ASN A 150 -5.36 4.93 -24.70
CA ASN A 150 -5.32 6.32 -24.24
C ASN A 150 -4.24 6.53 -23.16
N GLN A 151 -4.08 5.57 -22.23
CA GLN A 151 -3.03 5.64 -21.22
C GLN A 151 -1.63 5.55 -21.84
N LEU A 152 -1.43 4.64 -22.81
CA LEU A 152 -0.15 4.50 -23.51
C LEU A 152 0.21 5.79 -24.27
N LYS A 153 -0.73 6.33 -25.04
CA LYS A 153 -0.54 7.59 -25.77
C LYS A 153 -0.17 8.73 -24.82
N ARG A 154 -0.84 8.83 -23.67
CA ARG A 154 -0.52 9.85 -22.66
C ARG A 154 0.89 9.67 -22.09
N LEU A 155 1.34 8.43 -21.87
CA LEU A 155 2.70 8.16 -21.38
C LEU A 155 3.75 8.58 -22.42
N GLU A 156 3.52 8.28 -23.70
CA GLU A 156 4.40 8.70 -24.80
C GLU A 156 4.46 10.23 -24.93
N GLU A 157 3.31 10.91 -24.84
CA GLU A 157 3.22 12.37 -24.85
C GLU A 157 4.00 12.98 -23.68
N VAL A 158 3.82 12.46 -22.47
CA VAL A 158 4.54 12.91 -21.28
C VAL A 158 6.04 12.65 -21.42
N GLN A 159 6.45 11.50 -21.94
CA GLN A 159 7.87 11.19 -22.17
C GLN A 159 8.49 12.15 -23.18
N SER A 160 7.82 12.41 -24.30
CA SER A 160 8.27 13.35 -25.32
C SER A 160 8.43 14.77 -24.76
N GLN A 161 7.44 15.25 -23.99
CA GLN A 161 7.52 16.53 -23.30
C GLN A 161 8.72 16.60 -22.34
N GLN A 162 8.99 15.53 -21.60
CA GLN A 162 10.10 15.47 -20.65
C GLN A 162 11.48 15.37 -21.33
N GLN A 163 11.55 14.83 -22.55
CA GLN A 163 12.77 14.83 -23.36
C GLN A 163 13.03 16.20 -24.00
N ALA A 164 11.97 16.92 -24.38
CA ALA A 164 12.08 18.23 -25.02
C ALA A 164 12.49 19.35 -24.05
N SER A 165 12.19 19.23 -22.76
CA SER A 165 12.41 20.27 -21.75
C SER A 165 13.04 19.70 -20.48
N THR A 166 14.00 20.42 -19.92
CA THR A 166 14.61 20.08 -18.63
C THR A 166 14.28 21.13 -17.58
N PRO A 167 13.61 20.75 -16.48
CA PRO A 167 13.38 21.62 -15.34
C PRO A 167 14.68 22.09 -14.69
N ILE A 168 14.70 23.34 -14.21
CA ILE A 168 15.90 24.01 -13.66
C ILE A 168 16.43 23.25 -12.44
N ASP A 169 15.55 22.73 -11.59
CA ASP A 169 15.86 22.00 -10.35
C ASP A 169 16.70 20.74 -10.58
N ILE A 170 16.63 20.15 -11.77
CA ILE A 170 17.37 18.93 -12.17
C ILE A 170 18.30 19.18 -13.36
N SER A 171 18.56 20.44 -13.70
CA SER A 171 19.36 20.86 -14.85
C SER A 171 20.88 20.79 -14.63
N GLY A 172 21.33 20.46 -13.42
CA GLY A 172 22.74 20.35 -13.07
C GLY A 172 23.51 19.26 -13.85
N PRO A 173 24.85 19.35 -13.90
CA PRO A 173 25.70 18.44 -14.68
C PRO A 173 25.64 17.00 -14.15
N LEU A 174 25.33 16.80 -12.87
CA LEU A 174 25.28 15.49 -12.23
C LEU A 174 24.35 14.50 -12.95
N TYR A 175 23.21 14.96 -13.46
CA TYR A 175 22.21 14.12 -14.12
C TYR A 175 22.27 14.19 -15.64
N SER A 176 23.26 14.87 -16.22
CA SER A 176 23.37 15.11 -17.66
C SER A 176 23.33 13.82 -18.48
N ASN A 177 24.07 12.79 -18.05
CA ASN A 177 24.20 11.52 -18.78
C ASN A 177 22.93 10.65 -18.78
N ILE A 178 22.01 10.88 -17.85
CA ILE A 178 20.76 10.10 -17.69
C ILE A 178 19.50 10.93 -18.00
N ARG A 179 19.70 12.18 -18.40
CA ARG A 179 18.63 13.11 -18.77
C ARG A 179 17.94 12.64 -20.05
N GLY A 180 16.61 12.68 -20.06
CA GLY A 180 15.79 12.20 -21.19
C GLY A 180 15.61 10.68 -21.25
N TRP A 181 16.40 9.92 -20.49
CA TRP A 181 16.24 8.47 -20.29
C TRP A 181 15.35 8.14 -19.09
N LEU A 182 15.44 8.97 -18.05
CA LEU A 182 14.60 8.88 -16.86
C LEU A 182 13.57 10.01 -16.84
N SER A 183 12.43 9.74 -16.20
CA SER A 183 11.43 10.77 -16.00
C SER A 183 11.95 11.87 -15.06
N HIS A 184 11.43 13.09 -15.19
CA HIS A 184 11.78 14.20 -14.29
C HIS A 184 11.52 13.85 -12.83
N GLU A 185 10.42 13.13 -12.55
CA GLU A 185 10.09 12.68 -11.21
C GLU A 185 11.14 11.68 -10.68
N ALA A 186 11.59 10.74 -11.49
CA ALA A 186 12.64 9.81 -11.08
C ALA A 186 13.95 10.55 -10.74
N LEU A 187 14.32 11.57 -11.53
CA LEU A 187 15.48 12.42 -11.25
C LEU A 187 15.32 13.20 -9.94
N ARG A 188 14.13 13.72 -9.63
CA ARG A 188 13.85 14.39 -8.35
C ARG A 188 13.95 13.43 -7.17
N GLN A 189 13.46 12.20 -7.31
CA GLN A 189 13.59 11.19 -6.26
C GLN A 189 15.05 10.82 -6.00
N LEU A 190 15.87 10.73 -7.06
CA LEU A 190 17.33 10.57 -6.91
C LEU A 190 17.97 11.75 -6.20
N ASP A 191 17.59 12.98 -6.56
CA ASP A 191 18.11 14.18 -5.92
C ASP A 191 17.73 14.27 -4.44
N ASN A 192 16.48 13.97 -4.11
CA ASN A 192 16.00 13.89 -2.73
C ASN A 192 16.80 12.88 -1.90
N GLN A 193 17.09 11.70 -2.48
CA GLN A 193 17.89 10.68 -1.83
C GLN A 193 19.33 11.14 -1.62
N ARG A 194 19.94 11.82 -2.61
CA ARG A 194 21.27 12.42 -2.48
C ARG A 194 21.30 13.47 -1.37
N GLN A 195 20.32 14.37 -1.34
CA GLN A 195 20.21 15.40 -0.30
C GLN A 195 20.06 14.78 1.09
N ARG A 196 19.30 13.67 1.23
CA ARG A 196 19.18 12.94 2.49
C ARG A 196 20.52 12.39 2.97
N LEU A 197 21.27 11.73 2.07
CA LEU A 197 22.57 11.15 2.39
C LEU A 197 23.60 12.21 2.80
N LEU A 198 23.61 13.38 2.14
CA LEU A 198 24.50 14.50 2.51
C LEU A 198 24.21 15.06 3.91
N ARG A 199 22.96 14.94 4.40
CA ARG A 199 22.59 15.34 5.77
C ARG A 199 22.98 14.28 6.80
N GLU A 200 22.87 13.01 6.44
CA GLU A 200 23.21 11.88 7.32
C GLU A 200 24.72 11.67 7.46
N TYR A 201 25.49 11.95 6.40
CA TYR A 201 26.94 11.83 6.36
C TYR A 201 27.55 13.11 5.77
N PRO A 202 27.71 14.19 6.56
CA PRO A 202 28.42 15.37 6.12
C PRO A 202 29.88 15.00 5.80
N ALA A 203 30.41 15.59 4.73
CA ALA A 203 31.80 15.40 4.29
C ALA A 203 32.81 15.93 5.32
#